data_AF-A0A944TIZ3-F1
#
_entry.id   AF-A0A944TIZ3-F1
#
_cell.length_a   1.000
_cell.length_b   1.000
_cell.length_c   1.000
_cell.angle_alpha   90.00
_cell.angle_beta   90.00
_cell.angle_gamma   90.00
#
_symmetry.space_group_name_H-M   'P 1'
#
loop_
_entity.id
_entity.type
_entity.pdbx_description
1 polymer ?
#
loop_
_entity_poly.entity_id
_entity_poly.type
_entity_poly.pdbx_seq_one_letter_code
_entity_poly.pdbx_strand_id
1 'polypeptide(L)'
;MPDNTQSNTGRKYAPNTVGKQEFVDSMSRMAAEVWDFHNRFEIGSGQFEGQSATDIVANRTSILDEEFNELAQAISEKEGDEAVADETADILFVAMGHAEAMGRPGIDGTDRVSNKAAAKTSETHAIRPDTGKVLPREGKPHKWQ
;
A
#
# COMPACT_ATOMS: atom_id res chain seq x y z
N MET A 1 -33.28 -26.84 13.08
CA MET A 1 -32.55 -25.58 12.82
C MET A 1 -31.11 -25.83 13.23
N PRO A 2 -30.20 -26.16 12.30
CA PRO A 2 -28.80 -26.31 12.66
C PRO A 2 -28.21 -24.91 12.88
N ASP A 3 -27.72 -24.73 14.09
CA ASP A 3 -27.00 -23.57 14.59
C ASP A 3 -25.71 -23.42 13.77
N ASN A 4 -25.72 -22.46 12.83
CA ASN A 4 -24.60 -22.23 11.93
C ASN A 4 -23.64 -21.21 12.58
N THR A 5 -23.12 -21.56 13.76
CA THR A 5 -21.92 -20.90 14.31
C THR A 5 -20.72 -21.36 13.48
N GLN A 6 -20.57 -20.79 12.28
CA GLN A 6 -19.31 -20.88 11.56
C GLN A 6 -18.26 -20.16 12.38
N SER A 7 -17.27 -20.93 12.82
CA SER A 7 -16.16 -20.49 13.64
C SER A 7 -15.45 -19.32 12.96
N ASN A 8 -15.50 -18.17 13.63
CA ASN A 8 -14.73 -16.99 13.27
C ASN A 8 -13.24 -17.40 13.43
N THR A 9 -12.54 -17.61 12.32
CA THR A 9 -11.15 -18.08 12.30
C THR A 9 -10.26 -17.20 13.16
N GLY A 10 -9.90 -17.67 14.36
CA GLY A 10 -8.62 -17.54 15.08
C GLY A 10 -7.92 -16.18 15.27
N ARG A 11 -8.35 -15.10 14.63
CA ARG A 11 -7.72 -13.77 14.77
C ARG A 11 -8.16 -13.14 16.07
N LYS A 12 -7.28 -13.23 17.07
CA LYS A 12 -7.38 -12.45 18.29
C LYS A 12 -6.97 -11.01 17.97
N TYR A 13 -7.81 -10.04 18.30
CA TYR A 13 -7.41 -8.64 18.25
C TYR A 13 -6.16 -8.42 19.12
N ALA A 14 -5.20 -7.71 18.55
CA ALA A 14 -4.06 -7.15 19.26
C ALA A 14 -3.96 -5.66 18.90
N PRO A 15 -3.69 -4.78 19.86
CA PRO A 15 -3.46 -3.37 19.57
C PRO A 15 -2.17 -3.20 18.76
N ASN A 16 -2.05 -2.06 18.08
CA ASN A 16 -0.78 -1.66 17.45
C ASN A 16 0.32 -1.58 18.52
N THR A 17 1.53 -2.02 18.17
CA THR A 17 2.70 -2.06 19.06
C THR A 17 3.54 -0.79 19.04
N VAL A 18 3.32 0.07 18.05
CA VAL A 18 4.00 1.38 17.89
C VAL A 18 3.00 2.53 18.01
N GLY A 19 3.51 3.70 18.40
CA GLY A 19 2.69 4.90 18.51
C GLY A 19 2.15 5.36 17.16
N LYS A 20 0.88 5.81 17.12
CA LYS A 20 0.29 6.36 15.88
C LYS A 20 1.14 7.51 15.31
N GLN A 21 1.56 8.45 16.17
CA GLN A 21 2.32 9.62 15.75
C GLN A 21 3.69 9.23 15.19
N GLU A 22 4.38 8.33 15.88
CA GLU A 22 5.68 7.80 15.44
C GLU A 22 5.61 7.17 14.05
N PHE A 23 4.60 6.33 13.81
CA PHE A 23 4.37 5.73 12.49
C PHE A 23 4.06 6.78 11.42
N VAL A 24 3.12 7.70 11.69
CA VAL A 24 2.73 8.76 10.74
C VAL A 24 3.90 9.68 10.41
N ASP A 25 4.71 10.06 11.40
CA ASP A 25 5.87 10.91 11.20
C ASP A 25 6.93 10.21 10.35
N SER A 26 7.12 8.90 10.52
CA SER A 26 8.03 8.12 9.68
C SER A 26 7.60 8.11 8.22
N MET A 27 6.32 7.82 7.95
CA MET A 27 5.78 7.83 6.59
C MET A 27 5.84 9.23 5.96
N SER A 28 5.59 10.27 6.76
CA SER A 28 5.63 11.66 6.30
C SER A 28 7.06 12.10 5.93
N ARG A 29 8.07 11.68 6.70
CA ARG A 29 9.47 11.94 6.37
C ARG A 29 9.88 11.25 5.07
N MET A 30 9.47 10.00 4.85
CA MET A 30 9.73 9.30 3.59
C MET A 30 9.08 10.02 2.39
N ALA A 31 7.83 10.45 2.51
CA ALA A 31 7.15 11.20 1.46
C ALA A 31 7.85 12.53 1.13
N ALA A 32 8.40 13.22 2.14
CA ALA A 32 9.21 14.42 1.92
C ALA A 32 10.53 14.09 1.20
N GLU A 33 11.22 13.02 1.58
CA GLU A 33 12.45 12.61 0.88
C GLU A 33 12.17 12.18 -0.56
N VAL A 34 11.04 11.53 -0.87
CA VAL A 34 10.65 11.21 -2.26
C VAL A 34 10.59 12.50 -3.11
N TRP A 35 9.98 13.56 -2.58
CA TRP A 35 9.93 14.86 -3.25
C TRP A 35 11.33 15.44 -3.47
N ASP A 36 12.13 15.49 -2.41
CA ASP A 36 13.48 16.05 -2.46
C ASP A 36 14.40 15.24 -3.38
N PHE A 37 14.29 13.92 -3.37
CA PHE A 37 14.99 13.01 -4.26
C PHE A 37 14.59 13.25 -5.72
N HIS A 38 13.30 13.28 -6.02
CA HIS A 38 12.82 13.55 -7.37
C HIS A 38 13.25 14.92 -7.90
N ASN A 39 13.26 15.95 -7.04
CA ASN A 39 13.79 17.26 -7.41
C ASN A 39 15.31 17.22 -7.63
N ARG A 40 16.06 16.53 -6.75
CA ARG A 40 17.52 16.39 -6.83
C ARG A 40 17.99 15.69 -8.10
N PHE A 41 17.22 14.71 -8.57
CA PHE A 41 17.52 13.92 -9.76
C PHE A 41 16.73 14.35 -11.01
N GLU A 42 15.94 15.42 -10.92
CA GLU A 42 15.11 15.93 -12.02
C GLU A 42 14.13 14.90 -12.60
N ILE A 43 13.68 13.94 -11.76
CA ILE A 43 12.78 12.85 -12.14
C ILE A 43 11.36 12.98 -11.57
N GLY A 44 11.00 14.16 -11.08
CA GLY A 44 9.69 14.44 -10.51
C GLY A 44 8.60 14.70 -11.53
N SER A 45 7.40 15.03 -11.05
CA SER A 45 6.21 15.33 -11.88
C SER A 45 6.44 16.33 -13.01
N GLY A 46 7.32 17.32 -12.82
CA GLY A 46 7.67 18.29 -13.86
C GLY A 46 8.30 17.66 -15.12
N GLN A 47 9.07 16.59 -14.98
CA GLN A 47 9.65 15.86 -16.14
C GLN A 47 8.57 15.21 -17.00
N PHE A 48 7.42 14.87 -16.41
CA PHE A 48 6.35 14.15 -17.06
C PHE A 48 5.20 15.05 -17.52
N GLU A 49 5.43 16.36 -17.61
CA GLU A 49 4.41 17.31 -18.05
C GLU A 49 3.82 16.91 -19.40
N GLY A 50 2.48 16.90 -19.48
CA GLY A 50 1.73 16.53 -20.69
C GLY A 50 1.58 15.03 -20.93
N GLN A 51 2.23 14.16 -20.15
CA GLN A 51 2.05 12.71 -20.24
C GLN A 51 0.83 12.25 -19.44
N SER A 52 0.20 11.14 -19.86
CA SER A 52 -0.89 10.55 -19.11
C SER A 52 -0.36 9.77 -17.90
N ALA A 53 -1.17 9.66 -16.82
CA ALA A 53 -0.82 8.84 -15.66
C ALA A 53 -0.51 7.38 -16.05
N THR A 54 -1.18 6.86 -17.08
CA THR A 54 -0.94 5.51 -17.60
C THR A 54 0.45 5.39 -18.22
N ASP A 55 0.85 6.35 -19.06
CA ASP A 55 2.17 6.33 -19.71
C ASP A 55 3.29 6.50 -18.68
N ILE A 56 3.11 7.39 -17.70
CA ILE A 56 4.06 7.63 -16.62
C ILE A 56 4.30 6.34 -15.83
N VAL A 57 3.22 5.67 -15.40
CA VAL A 57 3.33 4.43 -14.63
C VAL A 57 3.88 3.29 -15.50
N ALA A 58 3.45 3.16 -16.75
CA ALA A 58 3.97 2.14 -17.66
C ALA A 58 5.49 2.25 -17.83
N ASN A 59 6.01 3.48 -17.96
CA ASN A 59 7.45 3.74 -18.09
C ASN A 59 8.25 3.49 -16.81
N ARG A 60 7.58 3.46 -15.64
CA ARG A 60 8.22 3.31 -14.33
C ARG A 60 7.95 1.97 -13.67
N THR A 61 7.08 1.14 -14.26
CA THR A 61 6.62 -0.12 -13.67
C THR A 61 7.78 -1.07 -13.40
N SER A 62 8.81 -1.10 -14.26
CA SER A 62 9.98 -1.96 -14.06
C SER A 62 10.73 -1.67 -12.77
N ILE A 63 10.72 -0.41 -12.29
CA ILE A 63 11.34 -0.03 -11.02
C ILE A 63 10.57 -0.68 -9.87
N LEU A 64 9.23 -0.64 -9.91
CA LEU A 64 8.41 -1.29 -8.89
C LEU A 64 8.53 -2.81 -8.93
N ASP A 65 8.65 -3.39 -10.13
CA ASP A 65 8.84 -4.84 -10.30
C ASP A 65 10.18 -5.31 -9.72
N GLU A 66 11.23 -4.49 -9.81
CA GLU A 66 12.55 -4.74 -9.20
C GLU A 66 12.43 -4.88 -7.68
N GLU A 67 11.86 -3.89 -6.99
CA GLU A 67 11.68 -3.93 -5.53
C GLU A 67 10.85 -5.15 -5.06
N PHE A 68 9.83 -5.55 -5.85
CA PHE A 68 9.05 -6.74 -5.54
C PHE A 68 9.87 -8.03 -5.69
N ASN A 69 10.78 -8.08 -6.66
CA ASN A 69 11.67 -9.23 -6.84
C ASN A 69 12.71 -9.31 -5.71
N GLU A 70 13.24 -8.17 -5.27
CA GLU A 70 14.19 -8.09 -4.16
C GLU A 70 13.53 -8.51 -2.84
N LEU A 71 12.32 -8.02 -2.54
CA LEU A 71 11.55 -8.51 -1.39
C LEU A 71 11.29 -10.03 -1.47
N ALA A 72 10.93 -10.53 -2.65
CA ALA A 72 10.70 -11.97 -2.84
C ALA A 72 11.99 -12.78 -2.63
N GLN A 73 13.12 -12.26 -3.09
CA GLN A 73 14.44 -12.85 -2.90
C GLN A 73 14.80 -12.87 -1.42
N ALA A 74 14.75 -11.74 -0.72
CA ALA A 74 15.07 -11.63 0.71
C ALA A 74 14.28 -12.63 1.57
N ILE A 75 12.99 -12.82 1.26
CA ILE A 75 12.16 -13.84 1.90
C ILE A 75 12.63 -15.26 1.55
N SER A 76 12.89 -15.54 0.27
CA SER A 76 13.24 -16.88 -0.20
C SER A 76 14.62 -17.35 0.28
N GLU A 77 15.57 -16.42 0.36
CA GLU A 77 16.96 -16.64 0.78
C GLU A 77 17.15 -16.49 2.29
N LYS A 78 16.12 -16.03 3.01
CA LYS A 78 16.11 -15.82 4.47
C LYS A 78 17.19 -14.84 4.91
N GLU A 79 17.29 -13.72 4.21
CA GLU A 79 18.31 -12.69 4.45
C GLU A 79 18.15 -11.98 5.80
N GLY A 80 16.97 -12.09 6.42
CA GLY A 80 16.69 -11.64 7.78
C GLY A 80 15.57 -10.61 7.85
N ASP A 81 15.11 -10.33 9.08
CA ASP A 81 13.99 -9.41 9.29
C ASP A 81 14.31 -7.97 8.89
N GLU A 82 15.58 -7.54 9.05
CA GLU A 82 16.03 -6.21 8.62
C GLU A 82 15.97 -6.06 7.10
N ALA A 83 16.52 -7.02 6.35
CA ALA A 83 16.45 -7.03 4.88
C ALA A 83 14.98 -6.98 4.40
N VAL A 84 14.10 -7.84 4.94
CA VAL A 84 12.67 -7.82 4.57
C VAL A 84 12.01 -6.48 4.88
N ALA A 85 12.38 -5.83 5.99
CA ALA A 85 11.86 -4.51 6.35
C ALA A 85 12.34 -3.41 5.40
N ASP A 86 13.61 -3.45 5.00
CA ASP A 86 14.23 -2.51 4.07
C ASP A 86 13.61 -2.64 2.67
N GLU A 87 13.54 -3.86 2.11
CA GLU A 87 12.91 -4.10 0.79
C GLU A 87 11.42 -3.71 0.79
N THR A 88 10.73 -3.87 1.93
CA THR A 88 9.34 -3.40 2.06
C THR A 88 9.26 -1.86 2.04
N ALA A 89 10.25 -1.18 2.63
CA ALA A 89 10.33 0.27 2.62
C ALA A 89 10.67 0.80 1.22
N ASP A 90 11.48 0.10 0.44
CA ASP A 90 11.85 0.49 -0.92
C ASP A 90 10.65 0.38 -1.89
N ILE A 91 9.84 -0.69 -1.78
CA ILE A 91 8.53 -0.76 -2.47
C ILE A 91 7.68 0.47 -2.15
N LEU A 92 7.63 0.88 -0.88
CA LEU A 92 6.84 2.05 -0.48
C LEU A 92 7.42 3.35 -1.06
N PHE A 93 8.74 3.51 -1.04
CA PHE A 93 9.44 4.66 -1.62
C PHE A 93 9.13 4.79 -3.11
N VAL A 94 9.25 3.71 -3.87
CA VAL A 94 8.96 3.68 -5.31
C VAL A 94 7.47 3.93 -5.59
N ALA A 95 6.56 3.36 -4.81
CA ALA A 95 5.12 3.58 -4.95
C ALA A 95 4.72 5.04 -4.65
N MET A 96 5.31 5.66 -3.62
CA MET A 96 5.15 7.09 -3.35
C MET A 96 5.74 7.93 -4.50
N GLY A 97 6.89 7.52 -5.05
CA GLY A 97 7.49 8.15 -6.22
C GLY A 97 6.57 8.10 -7.44
N HIS A 98 5.87 7.00 -7.68
CA HIS A 98 4.86 6.93 -8.74
C HIS A 98 3.73 7.94 -8.51
N ALA A 99 3.26 8.07 -7.27
CA ALA A 99 2.24 9.06 -6.92
C ALA A 99 2.73 10.50 -7.15
N GLU A 100 3.96 10.82 -6.75
CA GLU A 100 4.56 12.14 -7.02
C GLU A 100 4.68 12.37 -8.53
N ALA A 101 5.26 11.43 -9.28
CA ALA A 101 5.54 11.59 -10.71
C ALA A 101 4.28 11.82 -11.56
N MET A 102 3.13 11.26 -11.13
CA MET A 102 1.83 11.51 -11.76
C MET A 102 1.27 12.92 -11.48
N GLY A 103 1.84 13.67 -10.53
CA GLY A 103 1.35 14.96 -10.09
C GLY A 103 -0.06 14.89 -9.48
N ARG A 104 -0.96 15.75 -9.96
CA ARG A 104 -2.33 15.86 -9.41
C ARG A 104 -3.12 14.53 -9.43
N PRO A 105 -3.13 13.75 -10.53
CA PRO A 105 -3.72 12.41 -10.53
C PRO A 105 -3.24 11.48 -9.40
N GLY A 106 -1.96 11.54 -9.05
CA GLY A 106 -1.39 10.74 -7.96
C GLY A 106 -1.92 11.17 -6.59
N ILE A 107 -1.93 12.47 -6.31
CA ILE A 107 -2.50 13.05 -5.08
C ILE A 107 -3.99 12.65 -4.95
N ASP A 108 -4.77 12.89 -6.00
CA ASP A 108 -6.20 12.60 -5.99
C ASP A 108 -6.47 11.09 -5.81
N GLY A 109 -5.58 10.24 -6.33
CA GLY A 109 -5.62 8.79 -6.14
C GLY A 109 -5.43 8.39 -4.67
N THR A 110 -4.39 8.91 -4.04
CA THR A 110 -4.07 8.70 -2.61
C THR A 110 -5.22 9.17 -1.71
N ASP A 111 -5.79 10.34 -1.99
CA ASP A 111 -6.92 10.89 -1.23
C ASP A 111 -8.18 10.03 -1.36
N ARG A 112 -8.52 9.59 -2.57
CA ARG A 112 -9.67 8.71 -2.80
C ARG A 112 -9.54 7.39 -2.03
N VAL A 113 -8.36 6.78 -2.03
CA VAL A 113 -8.12 5.51 -1.31
C VAL A 113 -8.20 5.73 0.20
N SER A 114 -7.59 6.79 0.71
CA SER A 114 -7.60 7.15 2.14
C SER A 114 -9.01 7.41 2.64
N ASN A 115 -9.79 8.23 1.93
CA ASN A 115 -11.18 8.53 2.28
C ASN A 115 -12.07 7.28 2.23
N LYS A 116 -11.88 6.44 1.20
CA LYS A 116 -12.61 5.17 1.09
C LYS A 116 -12.25 4.20 2.22
N ALA A 117 -11.00 4.18 2.68
CA ALA A 117 -10.58 3.36 3.80
C ALA A 117 -11.17 3.87 5.12
N ALA A 118 -11.16 5.19 5.34
CA ALA A 118 -11.74 5.83 6.52
C ALA A 118 -13.26 5.59 6.65
N ALA A 119 -13.97 5.46 5.53
CA ALA A 119 -15.40 5.15 5.50
C ALA A 119 -15.73 3.68 5.83
N LYS A 120 -14.74 2.78 5.93
CA LYS A 120 -15.00 1.37 6.27
C LYS A 120 -15.30 1.23 7.75
N THR A 121 -16.42 0.59 8.06
CA THR A 121 -16.83 0.26 9.43
C THR A 121 -16.99 -1.25 9.58
N SER A 122 -16.96 -1.77 10.81
CA SER A 122 -17.26 -3.18 11.11
C SER A 122 -18.71 -3.58 10.78
N GLU A 123 -19.59 -2.59 10.66
CA GLU A 123 -20.98 -2.74 10.21
C GLU A 123 -21.06 -2.99 8.70
N THR A 124 -20.32 -2.21 7.90
CA THR A 124 -20.39 -2.27 6.43
C THR A 124 -19.42 -3.28 5.81
N HIS A 125 -18.39 -3.67 6.54
CA HIS A 125 -17.32 -4.55 6.08
C HIS A 125 -17.04 -5.69 7.07
N ALA A 126 -16.49 -6.78 6.55
CA ALA A 126 -16.01 -7.91 7.34
C ALA A 126 -14.66 -8.42 6.81
N ILE A 127 -13.95 -9.14 7.66
CA ILE A 127 -12.68 -9.79 7.32
C ILE A 127 -13.00 -11.13 6.64
N ARG A 128 -12.44 -11.36 5.44
CA ARG A 128 -12.51 -12.65 4.78
C ARG A 128 -11.63 -13.67 5.52
N PRO A 129 -12.15 -14.83 5.98
CA PRO A 129 -11.42 -15.74 6.85
C PRO A 129 -10.10 -16.32 6.30
N ASP A 130 -10.06 -16.60 5.00
CA ASP A 130 -8.97 -17.30 4.31
C ASP A 130 -7.70 -16.45 4.09
N THR A 131 -7.89 -15.15 3.84
CA THR A 131 -6.85 -14.18 3.43
C THR A 131 -6.71 -13.06 4.44
N GLY A 132 -7.71 -12.87 5.29
CA GLY A 132 -7.76 -11.78 6.22
C GLY A 132 -8.09 -10.42 5.60
N LYS A 133 -8.53 -10.39 4.34
CA LYS A 133 -8.85 -9.16 3.61
C LYS A 133 -10.15 -8.53 4.09
N VAL A 134 -10.17 -7.21 4.28
CA VAL A 134 -11.41 -6.48 4.60
C VAL A 134 -12.24 -6.25 3.33
N LEU A 135 -13.46 -6.81 3.31
CA LEU A 135 -14.39 -6.77 2.18
C LEU A 135 -15.75 -6.20 2.59
N PRO A 136 -16.46 -5.51 1.67
CA PRO A 136 -17.83 -5.08 1.94
C PRO A 136 -18.74 -6.30 2.12
N ARG A 137 -19.64 -6.25 3.09
CA ARG A 137 -20.61 -7.33 3.35
C ARG A 137 -21.61 -7.49 2.20
N GLU A 138 -21.89 -6.41 1.48
CA GLU A 138 -22.87 -6.38 0.39
C GLU A 138 -22.25 -5.94 -0.95
N GLY A 139 -22.95 -6.25 -2.05
CA GLY A 139 -22.66 -5.74 -3.40
C GLY A 139 -21.50 -6.40 -4.15
N LYS A 140 -20.71 -7.29 -3.52
CA LYS A 140 -19.57 -7.98 -4.17
C LYS A 140 -19.43 -9.46 -3.77
N PRO A 141 -20.45 -10.32 -4.02
CA PRO A 141 -20.45 -11.72 -3.58
C PRO A 141 -19.27 -12.54 -4.15
N HIS A 142 -18.84 -12.27 -5.37
CA HIS A 142 -17.69 -12.95 -6.00
C HIS A 142 -16.36 -12.74 -5.24
N LYS A 143 -16.25 -11.73 -4.36
CA LYS A 143 -15.04 -11.51 -3.56
C LYS A 143 -14.98 -12.38 -2.30
N TRP A 144 -16.10 -13.01 -1.94
CA TRP A 144 -16.22 -13.89 -0.77
C TRP A 144 -15.98 -15.36 -1.10
N GLN A 145 -15.74 -15.67 -2.37
CA GLN A 145 -15.29 -16.98 -2.84
C GLN A 145 -13.78 -17.13 -2.66
#